data_AF-A0A5B7SSU7-F1
#
_entry.id   AF-A0A5B7SSU7-F1
#
_cell.length_a   1.000
_cell.length_b   1.000
_cell.length_c   1.000
_cell.angle_alpha   90.00
_cell.angle_beta   90.00
_cell.angle_gamma   90.00
#
_symmetry.space_group_name_H-M   'P 1'
#
loop_
_entity.id
_entity.type
_entity.pdbx_description
1 polymer ?
#
loop_
_entity_poly.entity_id
_entity_poly.type
_entity_poly.pdbx_seq_one_letter_code
_entity_poly.pdbx_strand_id
1 'polypeptide(L)'
;MSGKKILKAPLRISVALLLLGMMARIMEWPFAAQVVIAGFFAIGILYSIRFWNKQPKLFIDYVKLVLIVFWTANGLFRMMNFEYTLVFQIITGAAFVTWFIMEGTAYFMDDDRRAKNSTLQIWWNIAMVMGTLSIIGGSLMTILQWEYATPLLVMGIIVVALYILKDLFSTSEVKEKDTANEEFQI
;
A
#
# COMPACT_ATOMS: atom_id res chain seq x y z
N MET A 1 -21.31 -0.42 19.26
CA MET A 1 -21.26 -1.53 18.27
C MET A 1 -19.81 -1.74 17.87
N SER A 2 -19.20 -2.84 18.33
CA SER A 2 -17.80 -3.16 18.05
C SER A 2 -17.63 -3.49 16.56
N GLY A 3 -17.22 -2.49 15.78
CA GLY A 3 -16.90 -2.63 14.37
C GLY A 3 -15.64 -3.49 14.25
N LYS A 4 -15.82 -4.81 14.18
CA LYS A 4 -14.75 -5.77 13.89
C LYS A 4 -13.89 -5.20 12.75
N LYS A 5 -12.56 -5.24 12.90
CA LYS A 5 -11.53 -4.85 11.92
C LYS A 5 -11.55 -5.76 10.66
N ILE A 6 -12.71 -5.98 10.03
CA ILE A 6 -13.00 -7.01 9.00
C ILE A 6 -12.33 -6.72 7.66
N LEU A 7 -12.08 -5.45 7.33
CA LEU A 7 -11.62 -5.04 6.00
C LEU A 7 -10.10 -4.88 5.86
N LYS A 8 -9.32 -5.10 6.93
CA LYS A 8 -7.85 -5.00 6.84
C LYS A 8 -7.24 -6.13 5.98
N ALA A 9 -7.72 -7.36 6.16
CA ALA A 9 -7.22 -8.52 5.43
C ALA A 9 -7.60 -8.52 3.94
N PRO A 10 -8.88 -8.30 3.55
CA PRO A 10 -9.26 -8.20 2.13
C PRO A 10 -8.47 -7.13 1.38
N LEU A 11 -8.30 -5.95 1.98
CA LEU A 11 -7.56 -4.86 1.35
C LEU A 11 -6.09 -5.23 1.11
N ARG A 12 -5.43 -5.91 2.06
CA ARG A 12 -4.05 -6.39 1.90
C ARG A 12 -3.92 -7.40 0.77
N ILE A 13 -4.88 -8.33 0.67
CA ILE A 13 -4.93 -9.30 -0.43
C ILE A 13 -5.09 -8.57 -1.77
N SER A 14 -5.97 -7.56 -1.85
CA SER A 14 -6.14 -6.78 -3.08
C SER A 14 -4.89 -6.00 -3.48
N VAL A 15 -4.15 -5.43 -2.52
CA VAL A 15 -2.86 -4.76 -2.81
C VAL A 15 -1.81 -5.77 -3.29
N ALA A 16 -1.70 -6.93 -2.64
CA ALA A 16 -0.77 -7.97 -3.07
C ALA A 16 -1.13 -8.50 -4.48
N LEU A 17 -2.41 -8.72 -4.77
CA LEU A 17 -2.90 -9.11 -6.10
C LEU A 17 -2.61 -8.04 -7.15
N LEU A 18 -2.77 -6.76 -6.80
CA LEU A 18 -2.43 -5.66 -7.70
C LEU A 18 -0.93 -5.69 -8.05
N LEU A 19 -0.06 -5.83 -7.05
CA LEU A 19 1.38 -5.90 -7.25
C LEU A 19 1.78 -7.11 -8.11
N LEU A 20 1.26 -8.29 -7.81
CA LEU A 20 1.50 -9.50 -8.60
C LEU A 20 0.94 -9.37 -10.03
N GLY A 21 -0.21 -8.71 -10.21
CA GLY A 21 -0.76 -8.40 -11.52
C GLY A 21 0.14 -7.45 -12.31
N MET A 22 0.71 -6.43 -11.66
CA MET A 22 1.67 -5.51 -12.30
C MET A 22 2.94 -6.26 -12.72
N MET A 23 3.46 -7.14 -11.87
CA MET A 23 4.57 -8.03 -12.19
C MET A 23 4.24 -8.92 -13.39
N ALA A 24 3.08 -9.59 -13.37
CA ALA A 24 2.62 -10.43 -14.46
C ALA A 24 2.51 -9.65 -15.77
N ARG A 25 2.08 -8.38 -15.72
CA ARG A 25 1.99 -7.51 -16.90
C ARG A 25 3.37 -7.16 -17.46
N ILE A 26 4.35 -6.92 -16.59
CA ILE A 26 5.74 -6.66 -17.00
C ILE A 26 6.36 -7.91 -17.62
N MET A 27 5.99 -9.09 -17.15
CA MET A 27 6.42 -10.38 -17.73
C MET A 27 5.56 -10.82 -18.92
N GLU A 28 4.65 -9.97 -19.41
CA GLU A 28 3.75 -10.24 -20.54
C GLU A 28 2.87 -11.49 -20.38
N TRP A 29 2.52 -11.84 -19.13
CA TRP A 29 1.65 -12.99 -18.88
C TRP A 29 0.21 -12.76 -19.37
N PRO A 30 -0.45 -13.82 -19.85
CA PRO A 30 -1.85 -13.73 -20.26
C PRO A 30 -2.72 -13.34 -19.06
N PHE A 31 -3.80 -12.60 -19.35
CA PHE A 31 -4.76 -12.09 -18.36
C PHE A 31 -4.21 -11.08 -17.32
N ALA A 32 -2.95 -10.66 -17.43
CA ALA A 32 -2.35 -9.75 -16.44
C ALA A 32 -3.10 -8.40 -16.34
N ALA A 33 -3.55 -7.85 -17.47
CA ALA A 33 -4.31 -6.59 -17.47
C ALA A 33 -5.61 -6.69 -16.66
N GLN A 34 -6.33 -7.81 -16.80
CA GLN A 34 -7.57 -8.09 -16.09
C GLN A 34 -7.32 -8.19 -14.58
N VAL A 35 -6.23 -8.85 -14.18
CA VAL A 35 -5.83 -8.95 -12.76
C VAL A 35 -5.54 -7.57 -12.17
N VAL A 36 -4.82 -6.71 -12.91
CA VAL A 36 -4.50 -5.36 -12.42
C VAL A 36 -5.75 -4.49 -12.30
N ILE A 37 -6.65 -4.54 -13.29
CA ILE A 37 -7.94 -3.82 -13.26
C ILE A 37 -8.78 -4.28 -12.06
N ALA A 38 -8.91 -5.59 -11.86
CA ALA A 38 -9.63 -6.15 -10.73
C ALA A 38 -9.00 -5.72 -9.38
N GLY A 39 -7.66 -5.68 -9.30
CA GLY A 39 -6.93 -5.20 -8.13
C GLY A 39 -7.26 -3.73 -7.80
N PHE A 40 -7.19 -2.84 -8.79
CA PHE A 40 -7.53 -1.42 -8.59
C PHE A 40 -8.99 -1.24 -8.16
N PHE A 41 -9.91 -1.95 -8.80
CA PHE A 41 -11.33 -1.89 -8.48
C PHE A 41 -11.62 -2.38 -7.06
N ALA A 42 -11.03 -3.52 -6.67
CA ALA A 42 -11.15 -4.07 -5.33
C ALA A 42 -10.60 -3.11 -4.26
N ILE A 43 -9.43 -2.51 -4.48
CA ILE A 43 -8.84 -1.53 -3.53
C ILE A 43 -9.76 -0.31 -3.39
N GLY A 44 -10.24 0.25 -4.50
CA GLY A 44 -11.13 1.41 -4.48
C GLY A 44 -12.42 1.15 -3.69
N ILE A 45 -13.08 0.03 -3.93
CA ILE A 45 -14.31 -0.36 -3.23
C ILE A 45 -14.04 -0.66 -1.76
N LEU A 46 -13.09 -1.54 -1.47
CA LEU A 46 -12.80 -1.98 -0.09
C LEU A 46 -12.36 -0.80 0.78
N TYR A 47 -11.57 0.12 0.23
CA TYR A 47 -11.15 1.30 0.97
C TYR A 47 -12.30 2.27 1.21
N SER A 48 -13.18 2.48 0.21
CA SER A 48 -14.36 3.34 0.36
C SER A 48 -15.32 2.80 1.42
N ILE A 49 -15.59 1.49 1.42
CA ILE A 49 -16.41 0.84 2.46
C ILE A 49 -15.74 0.98 3.83
N ARG A 50 -14.42 0.77 3.93
CA ARG A 50 -13.66 0.93 5.18
C ARG A 50 -13.77 2.36 5.72
N PHE A 51 -13.65 3.36 4.86
CA PHE A 51 -13.77 4.76 5.24
C PHE A 51 -15.19 5.09 5.73
N TRP A 52 -16.22 4.57 5.07
CA TRP A 52 -17.61 4.81 5.45
C TRP A 52 -17.96 4.26 6.84
N ASN A 53 -17.42 3.07 7.15
CA ASN A 53 -17.61 2.41 8.44
C ASN A 53 -16.77 3.01 9.57
N LYS A 54 -15.81 3.91 9.27
CA LYS A 54 -14.96 4.54 10.29
C LYS A 54 -15.70 5.73 10.93
N GLN A 55 -15.78 5.72 12.25
CA GLN A 55 -16.34 6.78 13.09
C GLN A 55 -15.49 6.88 14.37
N PRO A 56 -15.02 8.07 14.81
CA PRO A 56 -15.10 9.37 14.14
C PRO A 56 -14.13 9.47 12.95
N LYS A 57 -14.39 10.42 12.04
CA LYS A 57 -13.56 10.68 10.85
C LYS A 57 -12.65 11.87 11.10
N LEU A 58 -11.34 11.68 11.05
CA LEU A 58 -10.36 12.75 11.15
C LEU A 58 -10.03 13.31 9.76
N PHE A 59 -9.51 14.54 9.70
CA PHE A 59 -9.10 15.16 8.43
C PHE A 59 -8.12 14.27 7.64
N ILE A 60 -7.17 13.62 8.34
CA ILE A 60 -6.20 12.70 7.73
C ILE A 60 -6.87 11.49 7.04
N ASP A 61 -8.05 11.07 7.50
CA ASP A 61 -8.77 9.97 6.86
C ASP A 61 -9.35 10.39 5.50
N TYR A 62 -9.80 11.64 5.36
CA TYR A 62 -10.24 12.18 4.07
C TYR A 62 -9.08 12.32 3.10
N VAL A 63 -7.92 12.79 3.56
CA VAL A 63 -6.71 12.87 2.73
C VAL A 63 -6.32 11.48 2.21
N LYS A 64 -6.32 10.46 3.07
CA LYS A 64 -6.04 9.08 2.66
C LYS A 64 -7.09 8.51 1.70
N LEU A 65 -8.37 8.86 1.87
CA LEU A 65 -9.42 8.48 0.93
C LEU A 65 -9.18 9.10 -0.45
N VAL A 66 -8.93 10.40 -0.52
CA VAL A 66 -8.64 11.10 -1.78
C VAL A 66 -7.41 10.47 -2.44
N LEU A 67 -6.34 10.24 -1.67
CA LEU A 67 -5.13 9.61 -2.17
C LEU A 67 -5.43 8.26 -2.83
N ILE A 68 -6.17 7.38 -2.14
CA ILE A 68 -6.42 6.02 -2.63
C ILE A 68 -7.41 6.01 -3.79
N VAL A 69 -8.50 6.78 -3.71
CA VAL A 69 -9.53 6.81 -4.77
C VAL A 69 -8.97 7.43 -6.06
N PHE A 70 -8.24 8.54 -5.97
CA PHE A 70 -7.65 9.15 -7.16
C PHE A 70 -6.49 8.33 -7.72
N TRP A 71 -5.71 7.66 -6.87
CA TRP A 71 -4.65 6.76 -7.33
C TRP A 71 -5.21 5.53 -8.05
N THR A 72 -6.25 4.88 -7.51
CA THR A 72 -6.89 3.72 -8.17
C THR A 72 -7.62 4.15 -9.44
N ALA A 73 -8.30 5.30 -9.44
CA ALA A 73 -8.94 5.87 -10.63
C ALA A 73 -7.90 6.18 -11.72
N ASN A 74 -6.78 6.82 -11.38
CA ASN A 74 -5.67 7.05 -12.31
C ASN A 74 -5.15 5.75 -12.91
N GLY A 75 -4.97 4.72 -12.07
CA GLY A 75 -4.54 3.40 -12.50
C GLY A 75 -5.47 2.79 -13.54
N LEU A 76 -6.78 2.79 -13.29
CA LEU A 76 -7.80 2.29 -14.20
C LEU A 76 -7.85 3.10 -15.51
N PHE A 77 -7.94 4.42 -15.40
CA PHE A 77 -8.07 5.31 -16.56
C PHE A 77 -6.85 5.30 -17.47
N ARG A 78 -5.65 5.18 -16.90
CA ARG A 78 -4.43 5.00 -17.69
C ARG A 78 -4.43 3.69 -18.47
N MET A 79 -4.98 2.61 -17.91
CA MET A 79 -5.11 1.33 -18.63
C MET A 79 -6.17 1.38 -19.74
N MET A 80 -7.19 2.22 -19.59
CA MET A 80 -8.23 2.44 -20.60
C MET A 80 -7.84 3.50 -21.65
N ASN A 81 -6.60 3.99 -21.64
CA ASN A 81 -6.10 5.06 -22.53
C ASN A 81 -6.89 6.38 -22.43
N PHE A 82 -7.35 6.74 -21.22
CA PHE A 82 -8.06 8.00 -20.99
C PHE A 82 -7.10 9.21 -20.97
N GLU A 83 -7.45 10.29 -21.64
CA GLU A 83 -6.55 11.42 -21.89
C GLU A 83 -6.30 12.30 -20.65
N TYR A 84 -7.26 12.43 -19.74
CA TYR A 84 -7.18 13.35 -18.59
C TYR A 84 -6.46 12.78 -17.35
N THR A 85 -5.55 11.81 -17.54
CA THR A 85 -4.77 11.19 -16.44
C THR A 85 -3.94 12.19 -15.64
N LEU A 86 -3.54 13.31 -16.24
CA LEU A 86 -2.76 14.37 -15.60
C LEU A 86 -3.50 14.99 -14.40
N VAL A 87 -4.82 15.20 -14.52
CA VAL A 87 -5.63 15.75 -13.42
C VAL A 87 -5.59 14.84 -12.20
N PHE A 88 -5.71 13.52 -12.42
CA PHE A 88 -5.63 12.54 -11.34
C PHE A 88 -4.25 12.49 -10.69
N GLN A 89 -3.18 12.64 -11.48
CA GLN A 89 -1.81 12.68 -10.97
C GLN A 89 -1.56 13.92 -10.10
N ILE A 90 -2.03 15.10 -10.51
CA ILE A 90 -1.92 16.34 -9.72
C ILE A 90 -2.65 16.19 -8.38
N ILE A 91 -3.90 15.71 -8.41
CA ILE A 91 -4.70 15.54 -7.18
C ILE A 91 -4.07 14.51 -6.25
N THR A 92 -3.60 13.38 -6.80
CA THR A 92 -2.89 12.34 -6.03
C THR A 92 -1.61 12.90 -5.42
N GLY A 93 -0.84 13.70 -6.17
CA GLY A 93 0.39 14.34 -5.71
C GLY A 93 0.13 15.34 -4.58
N ALA A 94 -0.89 16.19 -4.72
CA ALA A 94 -1.29 17.13 -3.67
C ALA A 94 -1.72 16.39 -2.39
N ALA A 95 -2.56 15.36 -2.52
CA ALA A 95 -2.98 14.54 -1.39
C ALA A 95 -1.80 13.82 -0.72
N PHE A 96 -0.82 13.34 -1.51
CA PHE A 96 0.38 12.69 -1.00
C PHE A 96 1.24 13.66 -0.19
N VAL A 97 1.47 14.88 -0.69
CA VAL A 97 2.21 15.93 0.04
C VAL A 97 1.50 16.30 1.34
N THR A 98 0.18 16.52 1.30
CA THR A 98 -0.60 16.82 2.51
C THR A 98 -0.51 15.67 3.53
N TRP A 99 -0.70 14.43 3.09
CA TRP A 99 -0.58 13.26 3.96
C TRP A 99 0.83 13.15 4.55
N PHE A 100 1.86 13.35 3.73
CA PHE A 100 3.25 13.27 4.15
C PHE A 100 3.61 14.34 5.17
N ILE A 101 3.13 15.58 5.01
CA ILE A 101 3.34 16.62 6.03
C ILE A 101 2.67 16.21 7.34
N MET A 102 1.39 15.81 7.30
CA MET A 102 0.64 15.49 8.52
C MET A 102 1.18 14.26 9.27
N GLU A 103 1.51 13.18 8.56
CA GLU A 103 1.98 11.94 9.17
C GLU A 103 3.49 11.97 9.41
N GLY A 104 4.25 12.60 8.51
CA GLY A 104 5.69 12.75 8.61
C GLY A 104 6.10 13.60 9.81
N THR A 105 5.42 14.71 10.08
CA THR A 105 5.70 15.51 11.28
C THR A 105 5.39 14.74 12.57
N ALA A 106 4.37 13.88 12.56
CA ALA A 106 4.03 13.03 13.70
C ALA A 106 5.10 11.94 13.94
N TYR A 107 5.65 11.35 12.87
CA TYR A 107 6.69 10.33 12.97
C TYR A 107 8.02 10.87 13.51
N PHE A 108 8.35 12.13 13.25
CA PHE A 108 9.56 12.78 13.79
C PHE A 108 9.39 13.39 15.18
N MET A 109 8.16 13.57 15.67
CA MET A 109 7.89 14.11 17.02
C MET A 109 7.67 13.03 18.08
N ASP A 110 7.60 11.74 17.70
CA ASP A 110 7.32 10.62 18.61
C ASP A 110 8.61 9.79 18.82
N ASP A 111 9.57 10.37 19.54
CA ASP A 111 10.90 9.79 19.82
C ASP A 111 10.86 8.58 20.78
N ASP A 112 9.72 8.30 21.43
CA ASP A 112 9.63 7.35 22.56
C ASP A 112 9.20 5.91 22.21
N ARG A 113 9.15 5.53 20.93
CA ARG A 113 8.79 4.16 20.49
C ARG A 113 9.97 3.22 20.31
N ARG A 114 11.12 3.49 20.92
CA ARG A 114 12.27 2.57 20.89
C ARG A 114 12.01 1.31 21.73
N ALA A 115 12.11 0.18 21.04
CA ALA A 115 12.44 -1.15 21.56
C ALA A 115 11.31 -1.96 22.25
N LYS A 116 10.48 -2.61 21.43
CA LYS A 116 10.00 -3.98 21.71
C LYS A 116 9.78 -4.84 20.45
N ASN A 117 10.54 -4.58 19.39
CA ASN A 117 10.45 -5.38 18.16
C ASN A 117 11.24 -6.68 18.33
N SER A 118 10.56 -7.81 18.09
CA SER A 118 11.22 -9.12 17.93
C SER A 118 12.22 -9.05 16.77
N THR A 119 13.33 -9.78 16.85
CA THR A 119 14.36 -9.86 15.78
C THR A 119 13.76 -10.17 14.41
N LEU A 120 12.71 -11.00 14.37
CA LEU A 120 11.96 -11.31 13.14
C LEU A 120 11.27 -10.07 12.53
N GLN A 121 10.74 -9.16 13.37
CA GLN A 121 10.07 -7.96 12.92
C GLN A 121 11.05 -6.95 12.31
N ILE A 122 12.27 -6.88 12.84
CA ILE A 122 13.36 -6.06 12.27
C ILE A 122 13.72 -6.55 10.87
N TRP A 123 13.90 -7.87 10.69
CA TRP A 123 14.18 -8.45 9.37
C TRP A 123 13.09 -8.16 8.34
N TRP A 124 11.83 -8.27 8.73
CA TRP A 124 10.72 -7.91 7.84
C TRP A 124 10.70 -6.42 7.48
N ASN A 125 11.03 -5.53 8.42
CA ASN A 125 11.10 -4.10 8.13
C ASN A 125 12.25 -3.77 7.16
N ILE A 126 13.42 -4.39 7.35
CA ILE A 126 14.55 -4.27 6.42
C ILE A 126 14.14 -4.80 5.03
N ALA A 127 13.49 -5.96 4.97
CA ALA A 127 13.01 -6.53 3.71
C ALA A 127 12.02 -5.58 3.00
N MET A 128 11.10 -4.95 3.73
CA MET A 128 10.16 -3.98 3.16
C MET A 128 10.86 -2.75 2.57
N VAL A 129 11.84 -2.19 3.29
CA VAL A 129 12.62 -1.04 2.81
C VAL A 129 13.42 -1.43 1.57
N MET A 130 14.13 -2.55 1.61
CA MET A 130 14.90 -3.06 0.48
C MET A 130 14.01 -3.33 -0.74
N GLY A 131 12.86 -4.00 -0.54
CA GLY A 131 11.91 -4.27 -1.62
C GLY A 131 11.35 -2.99 -2.25
N THR A 132 11.03 -1.98 -1.43
CA THR A 132 10.55 -0.68 -1.92
C THR A 132 11.63 0.04 -2.73
N LEU A 133 12.89 0.05 -2.24
CA LEU A 133 14.03 0.62 -2.98
C LEU A 133 14.30 -0.14 -4.28
N SER A 134 14.16 -1.46 -4.30
CA SER A 134 14.27 -2.26 -5.53
C SER A 134 13.18 -1.94 -6.55
N ILE A 135 11.94 -1.67 -6.14
CA ILE A 135 10.87 -1.22 -7.05
C ILE A 135 11.21 0.14 -7.65
N ILE A 136 11.62 1.11 -6.81
CA ILE A 136 11.96 2.47 -7.27
C ILE A 136 13.18 2.41 -8.20
N GLY A 137 14.26 1.76 -7.76
CA GLY A 137 15.50 1.60 -8.52
C GLY A 137 15.29 0.83 -9.81
N GLY A 138 14.57 -0.29 -9.77
CA GLY A 138 14.21 -1.07 -10.95
C GLY A 138 13.38 -0.26 -11.95
N SER A 139 12.40 0.52 -11.47
CA SER A 139 11.58 1.39 -12.33
C SER A 139 12.41 2.47 -13.02
N LEU A 140 13.34 3.10 -12.29
CA LEU A 140 14.29 4.08 -12.86
C LEU A 140 15.22 3.42 -13.88
N MET A 141 15.74 2.22 -13.59
CA MET A 141 16.59 1.47 -14.49
C MET A 141 15.87 1.03 -15.76
N THR A 142 14.56 0.75 -15.69
CA THR A 142 13.73 0.49 -16.88
C THR A 142 13.66 1.71 -17.78
N ILE A 143 13.54 2.91 -17.20
CA ILE A 143 13.58 4.18 -17.97
C ILE A 143 14.95 4.34 -18.64
N LEU A 144 16.03 3.98 -17.94
CA LEU A 144 17.40 4.01 -18.45
C LEU A 144 17.75 2.83 -19.37
N GLN A 145 16.81 1.92 -19.65
CA GLN A 145 17.00 0.73 -20.50
C GLN A 145 18.14 -0.20 -20.05
N TRP A 146 18.34 -0.33 -18.73
CA TRP A 146 19.40 -1.18 -18.20
C TRP A 146 18.99 -2.66 -18.13
N GLU A 147 19.94 -3.57 -18.40
CA GLU A 147 19.68 -5.01 -18.56
C GLU A 147 19.05 -5.65 -17.31
N TYR A 148 19.51 -5.26 -16.12
CA TYR A 148 19.04 -5.81 -14.85
C TYR A 148 17.80 -5.10 -14.26
N ALA A 149 17.19 -4.16 -15.01
CA ALA A 149 16.04 -3.40 -14.53
C ALA A 149 14.85 -4.30 -14.18
N THR A 150 14.48 -5.19 -15.10
CA THR A 150 13.31 -6.07 -14.94
C THR A 150 13.48 -7.06 -13.79
N PRO A 151 14.59 -7.82 -13.67
CA PRO A 151 14.82 -8.69 -12.51
C PRO A 151 14.80 -7.95 -11.17
N LEU A 152 15.42 -6.76 -11.08
CA LEU A 152 15.44 -5.97 -9.85
C LEU A 152 14.03 -5.51 -9.45
N LEU A 153 13.24 -5.05 -10.42
CA LEU A 153 11.87 -4.62 -10.22
C LEU A 153 10.98 -5.79 -9.77
N VAL A 154 11.09 -6.95 -10.42
CA VAL A 154 10.33 -8.17 -10.07
C VAL A 154 10.66 -8.63 -8.65
N MET A 155 11.95 -8.68 -8.30
CA MET A 155 12.39 -9.02 -6.94
C MET A 155 11.81 -8.05 -5.91
N GLY A 156 11.83 -6.76 -6.18
CA GLY A 156 11.22 -5.75 -5.30
C GLY A 156 9.73 -5.99 -5.08
N ILE A 157 8.98 -6.25 -6.16
CA ILE A 157 7.55 -6.56 -6.09
C ILE A 157 7.28 -7.81 -5.24
N ILE A 158 8.03 -8.89 -5.45
CA ILE A 158 7.86 -10.14 -4.70
C ILE A 158 8.09 -9.91 -3.21
N VAL A 159 9.18 -9.23 -2.84
CA VAL A 159 9.52 -8.96 -1.43
C VAL A 159 8.42 -8.14 -0.75
N VAL A 160 7.93 -7.09 -1.41
CA VAL A 160 6.85 -6.25 -0.86
C VAL A 160 5.52 -7.02 -0.77
N ALA A 161 5.18 -7.82 -1.78
CA ALA A 161 3.98 -8.65 -1.75
C ALA A 161 4.01 -9.66 -0.59
N LEU A 162 5.15 -10.33 -0.38
CA LEU A 162 5.36 -11.24 0.76
C LEU A 162 5.26 -10.50 2.10
N TYR A 163 5.84 -9.31 2.20
CA TYR A 163 5.72 -8.48 3.40
C TYR A 163 4.27 -8.11 3.72
N ILE A 164 3.47 -7.74 2.71
CA ILE A 164 2.05 -7.39 2.90
C ILE A 164 1.24 -8.62 3.34
N LEU A 165 1.56 -9.80 2.80
CA LEU A 165 0.84 -11.03 3.06
C LEU A 165 1.25 -11.71 4.38
N LYS A 166 2.47 -11.51 4.90
CA LYS A 166 2.94 -12.18 6.14
C LYS A 166 1.98 -11.98 7.32
N ASP A 167 1.38 -10.80 7.42
CA ASP A 167 0.49 -10.43 8.51
C ASP A 167 -0.89 -11.11 8.40
N LEU A 168 -1.23 -11.66 7.23
CA LEU A 168 -2.43 -12.49 7.05
C LEU A 168 -2.23 -13.87 7.68
N PHE A 169 -1.00 -14.40 7.63
CA PHE A 169 -0.65 -15.72 8.15
C PHE A 169 -0.27 -15.70 9.63
N SER A 170 0.19 -14.56 10.17
CA SER A 170 0.64 -14.44 11.56
C SER A 170 -0.49 -14.27 12.60
N THR A 171 -1.72 -14.71 12.30
CA THR A 171 -2.96 -14.33 13.01
C THR A 171 -3.11 -14.88 14.45
N SER A 172 -2.12 -15.58 15.02
CA SER A 172 -2.31 -16.24 16.33
C SER A 172 -1.61 -15.62 17.53
N GLU A 173 -0.55 -14.80 17.40
CA GLU A 173 0.22 -14.33 18.59
C GLU A 173 0.29 -12.81 18.79
N VAL A 174 0.02 -11.99 17.76
CA VAL A 174 0.23 -10.53 17.85
C VAL A 174 -1.04 -9.76 18.22
N LYS A 175 -2.22 -10.39 18.09
CA LYS A 175 -3.53 -9.73 18.32
C LYS A 175 -3.79 -9.31 19.77
N GLU A 176 -3.15 -9.94 20.75
CA GLU A 176 -3.38 -9.64 22.16
C GLU A 176 -2.66 -8.36 22.61
N LYS A 177 -1.51 -8.01 21.98
CA LYS A 177 -0.72 -6.83 22.35
C LYS A 177 -1.16 -5.51 21.70
N ASP A 178 -1.69 -5.57 20.48
CA ASP A 178 -2.17 -4.35 19.79
C ASP A 178 -3.53 -3.87 20.31
N THR A 179 -4.31 -4.73 20.97
CA THR A 179 -5.61 -4.34 21.55
C THR A 179 -5.43 -3.62 22.90
N ALA A 180 -4.41 -3.97 23.68
CA ALA A 180 -4.11 -3.32 24.96
C ALA A 180 -3.54 -1.90 24.82
N ASN A 181 -2.88 -1.59 23.70
CA ASN A 181 -2.25 -0.28 23.47
C ASN A 181 -3.17 0.74 22.79
N GLU A 182 -4.33 0.33 22.25
CA GLU A 182 -5.36 1.25 21.73
C GLU A 182 -6.32 1.74 22.85
N GLU A 183 -6.31 1.14 24.05
CA GLU A 183 -7.18 1.53 25.18
C GLU A 183 -6.59 2.64 26.08
N PHE A 184 -5.33 3.04 25.89
CA PHE A 184 -4.67 4.10 26.68
C PHE A 184 -4.19 5.27 25.82
N GLN A 185 -5.04 5.76 24.95
CA GLN A 185 -4.90 7.11 24.39
C GLN A 185 -6.20 7.87 24.69
N ILE A 186 -6.21 8.49 25.87
CA ILE A 186 -7.20 9.45 26.34
C ILE A 186 -7.07 10.73 25.51
#